data_AF-A0A1B0ZRB1-F1
#
_entry.id   AF-A0A1B0ZRB1-F1
#
_cell.length_a   1.000
_cell.length_b   1.000
_cell.length_c   1.000
_cell.angle_alpha   90.00
_cell.angle_beta   90.00
_cell.angle_gamma   90.00
#
_symmetry.space_group_name_H-M   'P 1'
#
loop_
_entity.id
_entity.type
_entity.pdbx_description
1 polymer ?
#
loop_
_entity_poly.entity_id
_entity_poly.type
_entity_poly.pdbx_seq_one_letter_code
_entity_poly.pdbx_strand_id
1 'polypeptide(L)'
;MLEDDQERTQKTLDYLNEVADNWPPLPTEHPDQSDSMAVEIAEDGRADLVASFPTEAERQDRVKRKAHDRLITALTTLWQLAGNQHYRLAEQVRQYRVHADRDFDELDMLDLYFEHEALRGVCDRRGEREGEEAFGPDLVDALERVLQLGPSLFLDNPDVEAAEARAARYAAAPQPEIQPAQDALSGAIAGTPEAFGEGIRELSQLFHDHARHLERLQSGQRDQNRNAIIVVGGFVLSQMATAPLGEAGSALVGWFLANSDTILTLAAHYGTGFEAWVTPIMMRAKEAWAGAKALLGQG
;
A
#
# COMPACT_ATOMS: atom_id res chain seq x y z
N MET A 1 -2.90 -44.17 -6.08
CA MET A 1 -3.13 -42.71 -6.09
C MET A 1 -2.69 -42.06 -4.78
N LEU A 2 -3.06 -42.59 -3.59
CA LEU A 2 -2.54 -42.10 -2.30
C LEU A 2 -1.03 -42.36 -2.07
N GLU A 3 -0.50 -43.52 -2.52
CA GLU A 3 0.94 -43.85 -2.39
C GLU A 3 1.86 -42.92 -3.22
N ASP A 4 1.37 -42.44 -4.36
CA ASP A 4 2.16 -41.63 -5.31
C ASP A 4 2.34 -40.19 -4.79
N ASP A 5 1.33 -39.65 -4.09
CA ASP A 5 1.43 -38.34 -3.44
C ASP A 5 2.33 -38.39 -2.20
N GLN A 6 2.29 -39.47 -1.42
CA GLN A 6 3.17 -39.64 -0.26
C GLN A 6 4.64 -39.74 -0.67
N GLU A 7 4.93 -40.48 -1.76
CA GLU A 7 6.27 -40.61 -2.30
C GLU A 7 6.79 -39.30 -2.91
N ARG A 8 5.90 -38.51 -3.54
CA ARG A 8 6.22 -37.15 -4.02
C ARG A 8 6.51 -36.19 -2.87
N THR A 9 5.69 -36.16 -1.83
CA THR A 9 5.94 -35.31 -0.65
C THR A 9 7.26 -35.66 0.03
N GLN A 10 7.58 -36.96 0.14
CA GLN A 10 8.85 -37.39 0.74
C GLN A 10 10.06 -36.96 -0.10
N LYS A 11 10.01 -37.10 -1.44
CA LYS A 11 11.07 -36.61 -2.33
C LYS A 11 11.26 -35.09 -2.27
N THR A 12 10.17 -34.32 -2.11
CA THR A 12 10.26 -32.87 -1.87
C THR A 12 10.99 -32.57 -0.57
N LEU A 13 10.63 -33.26 0.51
CA LEU A 13 11.25 -33.07 1.82
C LEU A 13 12.72 -33.48 1.81
N ASP A 14 13.06 -34.59 1.15
CA ASP A 14 14.43 -35.09 1.05
C ASP A 14 15.32 -34.13 0.24
N TYR A 15 14.83 -33.62 -0.90
CA TYR A 15 15.55 -32.60 -1.68
C TYR A 15 15.73 -31.30 -0.88
N LEU A 16 14.68 -30.80 -0.22
CA LEU A 16 14.77 -29.59 0.59
C LEU A 16 15.75 -29.77 1.77
N ASN A 17 15.83 -30.96 2.36
CA ASN A 17 16.79 -31.29 3.41
C ASN A 17 18.23 -31.37 2.88
N GLU A 18 18.44 -31.90 1.67
CA GLU A 18 19.78 -32.05 1.06
C GLU A 18 20.39 -30.68 0.68
N VAL A 19 19.57 -29.71 0.26
CA VAL A 19 20.05 -28.35 -0.06
C VAL A 19 20.12 -27.44 1.19
N ALA A 20 19.36 -27.73 2.26
CA ALA A 20 19.30 -26.91 3.47
C ALA A 20 20.64 -26.72 4.19
N ASP A 21 21.58 -27.66 4.09
CA ASP A 21 22.88 -27.63 4.78
C ASP A 21 23.85 -26.55 4.23
N ASN A 22 23.59 -25.99 3.05
CA ASN A 22 24.45 -24.96 2.42
C ASN A 22 23.80 -23.57 2.33
N TRP A 23 22.62 -23.39 2.92
CA TRP A 23 21.89 -22.13 2.79
C TRP A 23 22.29 -21.10 3.85
N PRO A 24 22.24 -19.79 3.51
CA PRO A 24 22.28 -18.76 4.52
C PRO A 24 21.20 -19.04 5.57
N PRO A 25 21.52 -18.91 6.88
CA PRO A 25 20.52 -19.09 7.91
C PRO A 25 19.36 -18.11 7.66
N LEU A 26 18.13 -18.62 7.79
CA LEU A 26 16.97 -17.75 7.73
C LEU A 26 17.03 -16.74 8.87
N PRO A 27 16.68 -15.47 8.61
CA PRO A 27 16.72 -14.46 9.65
C PRO A 27 15.68 -14.77 10.73
N THR A 28 16.08 -14.60 11.99
CA THR A 28 15.21 -14.81 13.16
C THR A 28 14.62 -13.50 13.68
N GLU A 29 15.24 -12.37 13.35
CA GLU A 29 14.76 -11.03 13.70
C GLU A 29 13.96 -10.44 12.53
N HIS A 30 12.74 -9.98 12.82
CA HIS A 30 11.89 -9.33 11.85
C HIS A 30 12.14 -7.82 11.87
N PRO A 31 12.23 -7.14 10.70
CA PRO A 31 12.27 -5.70 10.65
C PRO A 31 10.96 -5.13 11.21
N ASP A 32 11.06 -4.08 12.03
CA ASP A 32 9.88 -3.37 12.50
C ASP A 32 9.15 -2.70 11.33
N GLN A 33 7.82 -2.77 11.37
CA GLN A 33 6.97 -1.98 10.49
C GLN A 33 7.04 -0.50 10.86
N SER A 34 6.81 0.36 9.88
CA SER A 34 6.55 1.78 10.14
C SER A 34 5.14 1.95 10.69
N ASP A 35 4.98 2.66 11.81
CA ASP A 35 3.68 2.86 12.46
C ASP A 35 2.63 3.58 11.59
N SER A 36 3.02 4.37 10.58
CA SER A 36 2.05 5.18 9.81
C SER A 36 1.32 4.44 8.69
N MET A 37 1.73 3.23 8.33
CA MET A 37 1.14 2.48 7.20
C MET A 37 1.15 0.99 7.53
N ALA A 38 0.72 0.63 8.74
CA ALA A 38 0.79 -0.73 9.22
C ALA A 38 -0.01 -1.66 8.30
N VAL A 39 0.58 -2.81 7.96
CA VAL A 39 -0.03 -3.86 7.16
C VAL A 39 -0.16 -5.10 8.03
N GLU A 40 -1.23 -5.86 7.86
CA GLU A 40 -1.43 -7.15 8.51
C GLU A 40 -1.98 -8.19 7.53
N ILE A 41 -1.89 -9.47 7.89
CA ILE A 41 -2.62 -10.53 7.21
C ILE A 41 -4.01 -10.60 7.85
N ALA A 42 -5.04 -10.19 7.11
CA ALA A 42 -6.42 -10.21 7.55
C ALA A 42 -6.94 -11.65 7.73
N GLU A 43 -8.12 -11.79 8.35
CA GLU A 43 -8.74 -13.11 8.61
C GLU A 43 -9.00 -13.92 7.34
N ASP A 44 -9.20 -13.25 6.20
CA ASP A 44 -9.39 -13.88 4.89
C ASP A 44 -8.07 -14.33 4.22
N GLY A 45 -6.94 -14.10 4.90
CA GLY A 45 -5.60 -14.49 4.47
C GLY A 45 -4.92 -13.52 3.51
N ARG A 46 -5.55 -12.40 3.16
CA ARG A 46 -4.94 -11.35 2.31
C ARG A 46 -4.17 -10.35 3.16
N ALA A 47 -3.15 -9.73 2.59
CA ALA A 47 -2.46 -8.60 3.24
C ALA A 47 -3.30 -7.32 3.04
N ASP A 48 -3.57 -6.58 4.10
CA ASP A 48 -4.32 -5.31 4.03
C ASP A 48 -3.80 -4.28 5.06
N LEU A 49 -4.21 -3.02 4.91
CA LEU A 49 -3.88 -1.94 5.83
C LEU A 49 -4.62 -2.11 7.15
N VAL A 50 -3.93 -1.79 8.25
CA VAL A 50 -4.58 -1.56 9.55
C VAL A 50 -5.27 -0.20 9.49
N ALA A 51 -6.58 -0.20 9.74
CA ALA A 51 -7.38 1.01 9.62
C ALA A 51 -7.05 2.07 10.69
N SER A 52 -6.96 3.33 10.27
CA SER A 52 -6.70 4.49 11.14
C SER A 52 -8.01 5.19 11.54
N PHE A 53 -8.81 4.53 12.37
CA PHE A 53 -10.08 5.09 12.85
C PHE A 53 -9.90 6.28 13.80
N PRO A 54 -10.88 7.20 13.89
CA PRO A 54 -10.87 8.24 14.90
C PRO A 54 -10.76 7.67 16.31
N THR A 55 -9.84 8.26 17.08
CA THR A 55 -9.64 8.00 18.50
C THR A 55 -10.89 8.39 19.31
N GLU A 56 -10.99 7.88 20.54
CA GLU A 56 -12.12 8.20 21.43
C GLU A 56 -12.25 9.72 21.69
N ALA A 57 -11.12 10.43 21.78
CA ALA A 57 -11.13 11.89 21.93
C ALA A 57 -11.70 12.59 20.68
N GLU A 58 -11.30 12.15 19.48
CA GLU A 58 -11.79 12.71 18.21
C GLU A 58 -13.27 12.41 17.97
N ARG A 59 -13.76 11.24 18.40
CA ARG A 59 -15.19 10.90 18.34
C ARG A 59 -16.05 11.87 19.14
N GLN A 60 -15.50 12.52 20.16
CA GLN A 60 -16.21 13.52 20.96
C GLN A 60 -16.00 14.95 20.45
N ASP A 61 -15.12 15.15 19.45
CA ASP A 61 -14.80 16.45 18.89
C ASP A 61 -15.89 16.97 17.93
N ARG A 62 -16.59 18.01 18.39
CA ARG A 62 -17.64 18.67 17.62
C ARG A 62 -17.11 19.43 16.40
N VAL A 63 -15.87 19.90 16.43
CA VAL A 63 -15.24 20.62 15.32
C VAL A 63 -14.97 19.65 14.18
N LYS A 64 -14.35 18.50 14.47
CA LYS A 64 -14.08 17.46 13.45
C LYS A 64 -15.36 16.92 12.82
N ARG A 65 -16.38 16.59 13.62
CA ARG A 65 -17.69 16.16 13.10
C ARG A 65 -18.32 17.20 12.17
N LYS A 66 -18.28 18.48 12.56
CA LYS A 66 -18.79 19.57 11.71
C LYS A 66 -17.93 19.81 10.47
N ALA A 67 -16.62 19.57 10.55
CA ALA A 67 -15.72 19.61 9.40
C ALA A 67 -16.06 18.49 8.41
N HIS A 68 -16.33 17.27 8.90
CA HIS A 68 -16.78 16.13 8.10
C HIS A 68 -18.08 16.42 7.34
N ASP A 69 -19.13 16.88 8.04
CA ASP A 69 -20.41 17.26 7.40
C ASP A 69 -20.21 18.30 6.28
N ARG A 70 -19.35 19.29 6.55
CA ARG A 70 -19.05 20.38 5.61
C ARG A 70 -18.20 19.89 4.44
N LEU A 71 -17.28 18.96 4.68
CA LEU A 71 -16.42 18.36 3.68
C LEU A 71 -17.25 17.56 2.69
N ILE A 72 -18.17 16.70 3.16
CA ILE A 72 -19.10 15.94 2.29
C ILE A 72 -19.88 16.88 1.37
N THR A 73 -20.42 17.97 1.93
CA THR A 73 -21.17 18.96 1.16
C THR A 73 -20.29 19.66 0.11
N ALA A 74 -19.05 20.03 0.49
CA ALA A 74 -18.10 20.68 -0.40
C ALA A 74 -17.63 19.76 -1.53
N LEU A 75 -17.33 18.49 -1.22
CA LEU A 75 -16.98 17.46 -2.20
C LEU A 75 -18.12 17.21 -3.18
N THR A 76 -19.36 17.15 -2.70
CA THR A 76 -20.55 17.00 -3.57
C THR A 76 -20.67 18.17 -4.55
N THR A 77 -20.47 19.40 -4.06
CA THR A 77 -20.51 20.61 -4.89
C THR A 77 -19.38 20.60 -5.93
N LEU A 78 -18.16 20.29 -5.50
CA LEU A 78 -17.00 20.20 -6.38
C LEU A 78 -17.19 19.14 -7.46
N TRP A 79 -17.73 17.97 -7.11
CA TRP A 79 -18.02 16.90 -8.08
C TRP A 79 -19.04 17.34 -9.14
N GLN A 80 -20.10 18.02 -8.74
CA GLN A 80 -21.12 18.55 -9.66
C GLN A 80 -20.55 19.60 -10.62
N LEU A 81 -19.65 20.46 -10.13
CA LEU A 81 -19.01 21.51 -10.93
C LEU A 81 -17.91 20.96 -11.85
N ALA A 82 -17.15 19.95 -11.40
CA ALA A 82 -16.10 19.33 -12.22
C ALA A 82 -16.71 18.66 -13.46
N GLY A 83 -17.86 18.00 -13.30
CA GLY A 83 -18.66 17.42 -14.38
C GLY A 83 -17.84 16.55 -15.35
N ASN A 84 -18.31 16.42 -16.60
CA ASN A 84 -17.60 15.68 -17.65
C ASN A 84 -16.46 16.48 -18.29
N GLN A 85 -16.38 17.79 -18.06
CA GLN A 85 -15.38 18.67 -18.66
C GLN A 85 -14.01 18.52 -17.97
N HIS A 86 -14.00 18.24 -16.66
CA HIS A 86 -12.79 18.03 -15.88
C HIS A 86 -12.76 16.61 -15.31
N TYR A 87 -12.77 15.60 -16.18
CA TYR A 87 -12.89 14.17 -15.81
C TYR A 87 -11.92 13.73 -14.70
N ARG A 88 -10.65 14.17 -14.74
CA ARG A 88 -9.65 13.79 -13.73
C ARG A 88 -9.98 14.34 -12.34
N LEU A 89 -10.41 15.61 -12.29
CA LEU A 89 -10.85 16.23 -11.04
C LEU A 89 -12.12 15.53 -10.54
N ALA A 90 -13.08 15.27 -11.44
CA ALA A 90 -14.30 14.56 -11.09
C ALA A 90 -14.01 13.15 -10.55
N GLU A 91 -13.05 12.43 -11.13
CA GLU A 91 -12.64 11.11 -10.70
C GLU A 91 -11.94 11.13 -9.33
N GLN A 92 -10.99 12.06 -9.10
CA GLN A 92 -10.35 12.20 -7.79
C GLN A 92 -11.38 12.55 -6.70
N VAL A 93 -12.32 13.44 -7.01
CA VAL A 93 -13.36 13.82 -6.06
C VAL A 93 -14.30 12.65 -5.80
N ARG A 94 -14.59 11.83 -6.82
CA ARG A 94 -15.37 10.60 -6.66
C ARG A 94 -14.66 9.63 -5.71
N GLN A 95 -13.36 9.40 -5.88
CA GLN A 95 -12.55 8.55 -5.00
C GLN A 95 -12.56 9.09 -3.56
N TYR A 96 -12.22 10.37 -3.36
CA TYR A 96 -12.25 10.98 -2.03
C TYR A 96 -13.63 10.85 -1.35
N ARG A 97 -14.72 11.00 -2.12
CA ARG A 97 -16.08 10.81 -1.59
C ARG A 97 -16.39 9.38 -1.16
N VAL A 98 -15.86 8.35 -1.81
CA VAL A 98 -16.07 6.95 -1.40
C VAL A 98 -15.60 6.72 0.05
N HIS A 99 -14.50 7.35 0.43
CA HIS A 99 -13.99 7.29 1.80
C HIS A 99 -14.72 8.27 2.73
N ALA A 100 -15.04 9.47 2.25
CA ALA A 100 -15.65 10.54 3.08
C ALA A 100 -17.15 10.36 3.36
N ASP A 101 -17.91 9.65 2.51
CA ASP A 101 -19.35 9.46 2.67
C ASP A 101 -19.71 8.40 3.75
N ARG A 102 -18.72 7.84 4.46
CA ARG A 102 -18.91 6.95 5.61
C ARG A 102 -19.31 7.72 6.87
N ASP A 103 -19.85 7.02 7.87
CA ASP A 103 -20.10 7.59 9.18
C ASP A 103 -18.78 8.03 9.83
N PHE A 104 -18.80 9.15 10.58
CA PHE A 104 -17.58 9.74 11.17
C PHE A 104 -16.74 8.72 11.94
N ASP A 105 -17.38 7.81 12.68
CA ASP A 105 -16.71 6.85 13.54
C ASP A 105 -16.02 5.70 12.76
N GLU A 106 -16.32 5.56 11.46
CA GLU A 106 -15.82 4.55 10.53
C GLU A 106 -14.85 5.12 9.48
N LEU A 107 -14.53 6.41 9.58
CA LEU A 107 -13.58 7.05 8.68
C LEU A 107 -12.18 6.50 8.92
N ASP A 108 -11.50 6.15 7.84
CA ASP A 108 -10.05 5.98 7.88
C ASP A 108 -9.39 7.36 7.68
N MET A 109 -8.74 7.87 8.72
CA MET A 109 -8.17 9.22 8.71
C MET A 109 -6.96 9.34 7.77
N LEU A 110 -6.20 8.25 7.58
CA LEU A 110 -5.05 8.24 6.69
C LEU A 110 -5.51 8.19 5.23
N ASP A 111 -6.50 7.38 4.89
CA ASP A 111 -7.07 7.37 3.54
C ASP A 111 -7.56 8.76 3.13
N LEU A 112 -8.34 9.41 4.01
CA LEU A 112 -8.84 10.76 3.77
C LEU A 112 -7.73 11.80 3.65
N TYR A 113 -6.63 11.63 4.39
CA TYR A 113 -5.45 12.48 4.28
C TYR A 113 -4.76 12.31 2.91
N PHE A 114 -4.54 11.08 2.45
CA PHE A 114 -3.87 10.84 1.17
C PHE A 114 -4.74 11.26 -0.02
N GLU A 115 -6.05 11.03 0.03
CA GLU A 115 -7.02 11.54 -0.94
C GLU A 115 -7.01 13.08 -1.00
N HIS A 116 -6.90 13.72 0.16
CA HIS A 116 -6.78 15.17 0.24
C HIS A 116 -5.50 15.70 -0.43
N GLU A 117 -4.35 15.06 -0.18
CA GLU A 117 -3.08 15.44 -0.80
C GLU A 117 -3.06 15.14 -2.30
N ALA A 118 -3.67 14.06 -2.75
CA ALA A 118 -3.86 13.77 -4.18
C ALA A 118 -4.68 14.87 -4.87
N LEU A 119 -5.79 15.28 -4.25
CA LEU A 119 -6.63 16.40 -4.74
C LEU A 119 -5.87 17.73 -4.73
N ARG A 120 -5.06 18.01 -3.70
CA ARG A 120 -4.18 19.20 -3.67
C ARG A 120 -3.22 19.19 -4.85
N GLY A 121 -2.63 18.04 -5.19
CA GLY A 121 -1.77 17.95 -6.36
C GLY A 121 -2.46 18.16 -7.70
N VAL A 122 -3.74 17.80 -7.81
CA VAL A 122 -4.56 18.18 -8.99
C VAL A 122 -4.72 19.70 -9.05
N CYS A 123 -4.91 20.37 -7.91
CA CYS A 123 -5.00 21.82 -7.82
C CYS A 123 -3.68 22.52 -8.20
N ASP A 124 -2.56 22.05 -7.66
CA ASP A 124 -1.25 22.70 -7.86
C ASP A 124 -0.79 22.62 -9.31
N ARG A 125 -1.09 21.51 -9.98
CA ARG A 125 -0.73 21.28 -11.39
C ARG A 125 -1.80 21.74 -12.39
N ARG A 126 -2.75 22.57 -11.94
CA ARG A 126 -3.79 23.13 -12.82
C ARG A 126 -3.13 23.91 -13.95
N GLY A 127 -3.45 23.54 -15.20
CA GLY A 127 -2.92 24.21 -16.39
C GLY A 127 -1.56 23.71 -16.89
N GLU A 128 -0.92 22.73 -16.23
CA GLU A 128 0.33 22.13 -16.73
C GLU A 128 0.11 21.13 -17.87
N ARG A 129 -1.13 20.73 -18.16
CA ARG A 129 -1.44 19.66 -19.11
C ARG A 129 -2.14 20.17 -20.36
N GLU A 130 -1.49 19.94 -21.50
CA GLU A 130 -2.05 20.23 -22.82
C GLU A 130 -3.38 19.49 -23.05
N GLY A 131 -4.41 20.22 -23.48
CA GLY A 131 -5.70 19.67 -23.89
C GLY A 131 -6.80 19.67 -22.83
N GLU A 132 -6.55 20.10 -21.59
CA GLU A 132 -7.60 20.34 -20.59
C GLU A 132 -8.02 21.81 -20.56
N GLU A 133 -9.34 22.06 -20.46
CA GLU A 133 -9.85 23.41 -20.23
C GLU A 133 -9.40 23.91 -18.86
N ALA A 134 -9.04 25.20 -18.81
CA ALA A 134 -8.69 25.85 -17.56
C ALA A 134 -9.90 25.85 -16.60
N PHE A 135 -9.63 25.68 -15.30
CA PHE A 135 -10.69 25.71 -14.30
C PHE A 135 -11.34 27.10 -14.24
N GLY A 136 -12.66 27.14 -14.36
CA GLY A 136 -13.44 28.36 -14.13
C GLY A 136 -13.40 28.81 -12.66
N PRO A 137 -13.74 30.08 -12.37
CA PRO A 137 -13.66 30.64 -11.02
C PRO A 137 -14.50 29.86 -9.99
N ASP A 138 -15.73 29.48 -10.34
CA ASP A 138 -16.61 28.72 -9.43
C ASP A 138 -16.02 27.35 -9.07
N LEU A 139 -15.30 26.72 -10.00
CA LEU A 139 -14.64 25.43 -9.77
C LEU A 139 -13.41 25.58 -8.88
N VAL A 140 -12.63 26.65 -9.09
CA VAL A 140 -11.48 26.99 -8.25
C VAL A 140 -11.94 27.26 -6.81
N ASP A 141 -12.97 28.09 -6.63
CA ASP A 141 -13.51 28.40 -5.30
C ASP A 141 -14.03 27.14 -4.59
N ALA A 142 -14.70 26.24 -5.31
CA ALA A 142 -15.16 24.97 -4.75
C ALA A 142 -13.99 24.04 -4.36
N LEU A 143 -12.94 23.99 -5.19
CA LEU A 143 -11.74 23.20 -4.91
C LEU A 143 -10.99 23.74 -3.69
N GLU A 144 -10.75 25.05 -3.64
CA GLU A 144 -10.11 25.71 -2.50
C GLU A 144 -10.89 25.47 -1.21
N ARG A 145 -12.23 25.50 -1.27
CA ARG A 145 -13.07 25.20 -0.10
C ARG A 145 -12.88 23.78 0.42
N VAL A 146 -12.77 22.78 -0.45
CA VAL A 146 -12.46 21.40 -0.05
C VAL A 146 -11.06 21.35 0.59
N LEU A 147 -10.08 22.00 -0.04
CA LEU A 147 -8.69 22.04 0.44
C LEU A 147 -8.53 22.74 1.80
N GLN A 148 -9.40 23.70 2.12
CA GLN A 148 -9.43 24.38 3.41
C GLN A 148 -10.12 23.56 4.51
N LEU A 149 -11.15 22.76 4.16
CA LEU A 149 -11.93 21.99 5.13
C LEU A 149 -11.25 20.69 5.55
N GLY A 150 -10.63 19.98 4.61
CA GLY A 150 -10.00 18.68 4.85
C GLY A 150 -9.06 18.65 6.07
N PRO A 151 -8.10 19.60 6.22
CA PRO A 151 -7.14 19.58 7.33
C PRO A 151 -7.76 19.63 8.71
N SER A 152 -8.94 20.24 8.84
CA SER A 152 -9.63 20.29 10.14
C SER A 152 -10.17 18.93 10.59
N LEU A 153 -10.31 17.97 9.67
CA LEU A 153 -10.80 16.62 9.97
C LEU A 153 -9.69 15.76 10.60
N PHE A 154 -8.49 15.81 10.03
CA PHE A 154 -7.36 14.97 10.42
C PHE A 154 -6.33 15.65 11.34
N LEU A 155 -6.54 16.92 11.72
CA LEU A 155 -5.72 17.63 12.70
C LEU A 155 -5.61 16.85 14.02
N ASP A 156 -4.42 16.76 14.62
CA ASP A 156 -4.14 16.04 15.87
C ASP A 156 -4.42 14.52 15.84
N ASN A 157 -4.65 13.93 14.65
CA ASN A 157 -4.72 12.48 14.52
C ASN A 157 -3.29 11.89 14.57
N PRO A 158 -2.99 10.94 15.48
CA PRO A 158 -1.62 10.49 15.71
C PRO A 158 -0.99 9.83 14.48
N ASP A 159 -1.77 9.10 13.69
CA ASP A 159 -1.27 8.40 12.51
C ASP A 159 -0.96 9.39 11.39
N VAL A 160 -1.82 10.40 11.22
CA VAL A 160 -1.61 11.47 10.25
C VAL A 160 -0.43 12.36 10.64
N GLU A 161 -0.27 12.73 11.91
CA GLU A 161 0.90 13.47 12.39
C GLU A 161 2.20 12.68 12.13
N ALA A 162 2.17 11.36 12.36
CA ALA A 162 3.30 10.50 12.10
C ALA A 162 3.63 10.43 10.59
N ALA A 163 2.61 10.39 9.72
CA ALA A 163 2.77 10.47 8.27
C ALA A 163 3.36 11.82 7.82
N GLU A 164 2.85 12.94 8.34
CA GLU A 164 3.36 14.28 8.01
C GLU A 164 4.80 14.49 8.46
N ALA A 165 5.15 14.04 9.67
CA ALA A 165 6.51 14.11 10.18
C ALA A 165 7.49 13.29 9.33
N ARG A 166 7.04 12.13 8.81
CA ARG A 166 7.83 11.33 7.87
C ARG A 166 7.98 12.00 6.51
N ALA A 167 6.91 12.54 5.96
CA ALA A 167 6.96 13.29 4.70
C ALA A 167 7.95 14.47 4.79
N ALA A 168 7.95 15.20 5.91
CA ALA A 168 8.91 16.27 6.16
C ALA A 168 10.36 15.76 6.23
N ARG A 169 10.61 14.63 6.91
CA ARG A 169 11.95 14.00 6.95
C ARG A 169 12.39 13.50 5.59
N TYR A 170 11.46 12.92 4.83
CA TYR A 170 11.69 12.47 3.47
C TYR A 170 12.09 13.65 2.60
N ALA A 171 11.28 14.71 2.50
CA ALA A 171 11.60 15.90 1.72
C ALA A 171 12.95 16.56 2.08
N ALA A 172 13.37 16.48 3.35
CA ALA A 172 14.64 17.03 3.80
C ALA A 172 15.88 16.19 3.41
N ALA A 173 15.70 14.92 3.01
CA ALA A 173 16.78 14.00 2.68
C ALA A 173 17.01 13.89 1.15
N PRO A 174 18.26 13.62 0.70
CA PRO A 174 18.52 13.28 -0.69
C PRO A 174 17.69 12.06 -1.11
N GLN A 175 16.93 12.20 -2.19
CA GLN A 175 16.07 11.13 -2.69
C GLN A 175 16.83 10.21 -3.65
N PRO A 176 16.91 8.90 -3.36
CA PRO A 176 17.46 7.95 -4.31
C PRO A 176 16.49 7.79 -5.50
N GLU A 177 17.02 7.45 -6.68
CA GLU A 177 16.22 7.21 -7.89
C GLU A 177 15.49 5.85 -7.84
N ILE A 178 14.64 5.66 -6.83
CA ILE A 178 13.85 4.43 -6.63
C ILE A 178 12.39 4.56 -7.04
N GLN A 179 11.95 5.76 -7.45
CA GLN A 179 10.56 6.03 -7.76
C GLN A 179 9.95 5.03 -8.78
N PRO A 180 10.64 4.66 -9.88
CA PRO A 180 10.10 3.65 -10.81
C PRO A 180 9.86 2.29 -10.16
N ALA A 181 10.72 1.87 -9.22
CA ALA A 181 10.56 0.62 -8.50
C ALA A 181 9.43 0.72 -7.44
N GLN A 182 9.25 1.89 -6.82
CA GLN A 182 8.11 2.15 -5.93
C GLN A 182 6.79 2.08 -6.71
N ASP A 183 6.72 2.73 -7.88
CA ASP A 183 5.53 2.75 -8.73
C ASP A 183 5.20 1.36 -9.26
N ALA A 184 6.21 0.58 -9.66
CA ALA A 184 6.05 -0.80 -10.10
C ALA A 184 5.48 -1.69 -9.00
N LEU A 185 5.98 -1.55 -7.76
CA LEU A 185 5.49 -2.36 -6.65
C LEU A 185 4.07 -1.96 -6.22
N SER A 186 3.75 -0.67 -6.15
CA SER A 186 2.38 -0.21 -5.86
C SER A 186 1.41 -0.68 -6.94
N GLY A 187 1.79 -0.59 -8.22
CA GLY A 187 0.98 -1.15 -9.32
C GLY A 187 0.77 -2.66 -9.19
N ALA A 188 1.80 -3.41 -8.76
CA ALA A 188 1.70 -4.85 -8.53
C ALA A 188 0.77 -5.19 -7.34
N ILE A 189 0.80 -4.42 -6.26
CA ILE A 189 -0.14 -4.58 -5.13
C ILE A 189 -1.56 -4.32 -5.61
N ALA A 190 -1.81 -3.16 -6.22
CA ALA A 190 -3.13 -2.75 -6.72
C ALA A 190 -3.75 -3.79 -7.68
N GLY A 191 -2.92 -4.40 -8.53
CA GLY A 191 -3.31 -5.39 -9.53
C GLY A 191 -3.50 -6.83 -9.05
N THR A 192 -3.33 -7.14 -7.77
CA THR A 192 -3.35 -8.54 -7.25
C THR A 192 -4.42 -8.74 -6.15
N PRO A 193 -5.72 -8.71 -6.49
CA PRO A 193 -6.84 -8.81 -5.54
C PRO A 193 -6.90 -10.14 -4.75
N GLU A 194 -6.27 -11.19 -5.27
CA GLU A 194 -6.17 -12.50 -4.63
C GLU A 194 -5.16 -12.53 -3.46
N ALA A 195 -4.19 -11.60 -3.44
CA ALA A 195 -3.16 -11.52 -2.41
C ALA A 195 -3.40 -10.35 -1.45
N PHE A 196 -4.03 -9.29 -1.92
CA PHE A 196 -4.17 -8.04 -1.18
C PHE A 196 -5.64 -7.64 -1.00
N GLY A 197 -5.94 -7.14 0.19
CA GLY A 197 -7.26 -6.60 0.55
C GLY A 197 -7.62 -5.33 -0.23
N GLU A 198 -8.79 -4.77 0.03
CA GLU A 198 -9.27 -3.61 -0.74
C GLU A 198 -8.53 -2.33 -0.38
N GLY A 199 -8.35 -2.04 0.92
CA GLY A 199 -7.76 -0.78 1.38
C GLY A 199 -6.33 -0.58 0.85
N ILE A 200 -5.47 -1.58 1.02
CA ILE A 200 -4.08 -1.50 0.54
C ILE A 200 -4.00 -1.36 -0.98
N ARG A 201 -4.93 -1.96 -1.74
CA ARG A 201 -4.95 -1.88 -3.21
C ARG A 201 -5.40 -0.52 -3.69
N GLU A 202 -6.45 0.04 -3.10
CA GLU A 202 -6.95 1.38 -3.45
C GLU A 202 -5.87 2.43 -3.19
N LEU A 203 -5.22 2.37 -2.02
CA LEU A 203 -4.16 3.31 -1.69
C LEU A 203 -2.89 3.11 -2.56
N SER A 204 -2.56 1.85 -2.88
CA SER A 204 -1.48 1.55 -3.85
C SER A 204 -1.76 2.15 -5.23
N GLN A 205 -3.02 2.11 -5.69
CA GLN A 205 -3.41 2.73 -6.94
C GLN A 205 -3.26 4.26 -6.87
N LEU A 206 -3.72 4.88 -5.78
CA LEU A 206 -3.55 6.32 -5.54
C LEU A 206 -2.06 6.71 -5.58
N PHE A 207 -1.19 5.95 -4.90
CA PHE A 207 0.24 6.22 -4.93
C PHE A 207 0.84 6.03 -6.33
N HIS A 208 0.48 4.96 -7.04
CA HIS A 208 0.93 4.72 -8.41
C HIS A 208 0.58 5.89 -9.35
N ASP A 209 -0.62 6.46 -9.21
CA ASP A 209 -1.10 7.51 -10.10
C ASP A 209 -0.50 8.89 -9.76
N HIS A 210 -0.26 9.16 -8.47
CA HIS A 210 -0.01 10.52 -7.97
C HIS A 210 1.37 10.74 -7.34
N ALA A 211 2.02 9.72 -6.75
CA ALA A 211 3.20 9.91 -5.90
C ALA A 211 4.39 10.54 -6.62
N ARG A 212 4.64 10.16 -7.88
CA ARG A 212 5.72 10.73 -8.72
C ARG A 212 5.73 12.28 -8.81
N HIS A 213 4.60 12.93 -8.52
CA HIS A 213 4.45 14.39 -8.60
C HIS A 213 4.21 15.05 -7.24
N LEU A 214 4.19 14.29 -6.14
CA LEU A 214 3.82 14.77 -4.81
C LEU A 214 4.69 14.12 -3.73
N GLU A 215 5.65 14.87 -3.19
CA GLU A 215 6.60 14.38 -2.17
C GLU A 215 5.91 13.75 -0.95
N ARG A 216 4.79 14.33 -0.49
CA ARG A 216 3.99 13.79 0.64
C ARG A 216 3.51 12.37 0.36
N LEU A 217 3.06 12.10 -0.87
CA LEU A 217 2.61 10.77 -1.28
C LEU A 217 3.78 9.80 -1.50
N GLN A 218 4.96 10.27 -1.92
CA GLN A 218 6.15 9.42 -2.07
C GLN A 218 6.58 8.80 -0.73
N SER A 219 6.51 9.58 0.35
CA SER A 219 6.81 9.05 1.69
C SER A 219 5.80 7.97 2.11
N GLY A 220 4.50 8.19 1.86
CA GLY A 220 3.45 7.21 2.14
C GLY A 220 3.62 5.93 1.33
N GLN A 221 3.84 6.07 0.03
CA GLN A 221 4.11 4.95 -0.89
C GLN A 221 5.30 4.11 -0.42
N ARG A 222 6.40 4.77 -0.07
CA ARG A 222 7.60 4.10 0.40
C ARG A 222 7.33 3.23 1.63
N ASP A 223 6.57 3.77 2.60
CA ASP A 223 6.26 3.09 3.85
C ASP A 223 5.27 1.94 3.65
N GLN A 224 4.21 2.14 2.85
CA GLN A 224 3.29 1.07 2.48
C GLN A 224 4.02 -0.09 1.79
N ASN A 225 4.82 0.22 0.76
CA ASN A 225 5.57 -0.78 0.00
C ASN A 225 6.55 -1.54 0.90
N ARG A 226 7.25 -0.84 1.79
CA ARG A 226 8.16 -1.47 2.76
C ARG A 226 7.40 -2.39 3.72
N ASN A 227 6.30 -1.93 4.31
CA ASN A 227 5.51 -2.71 5.26
C ASN A 227 4.85 -3.92 4.59
N ALA A 228 4.36 -3.78 3.35
CA ALA A 228 3.87 -4.90 2.55
C ALA A 228 4.95 -5.96 2.35
N ILE A 229 6.19 -5.57 1.99
CA ILE A 229 7.31 -6.53 1.86
C ILE A 229 7.59 -7.21 3.20
N ILE A 230 7.56 -6.50 4.33
CA ILE A 230 7.77 -7.08 5.66
C ILE A 230 6.73 -8.15 5.96
N VAL A 231 5.45 -7.82 5.77
CA VAL A 231 4.34 -8.71 6.09
C VAL A 231 4.34 -9.93 5.17
N VAL A 232 4.43 -9.72 3.86
CA VAL A 232 4.45 -10.83 2.90
C VAL A 232 5.71 -11.68 3.05
N GLY A 233 6.88 -11.07 3.23
CA GLY A 233 8.13 -11.79 3.45
C GLY A 233 8.13 -12.59 4.76
N GLY A 234 7.59 -12.02 5.85
CA GLY A 234 7.39 -12.72 7.12
C GLY A 234 6.40 -13.87 7.01
N PHE A 235 5.30 -13.67 6.27
CA PHE A 235 4.36 -14.74 5.94
C PHE A 235 5.06 -15.87 5.17
N VAL A 236 5.75 -15.55 4.08
CA VAL A 236 6.50 -16.50 3.25
C VAL A 236 7.53 -17.28 4.09
N LEU A 237 8.25 -16.61 4.99
CA LEU A 237 9.18 -17.25 5.93
C LEU A 237 8.46 -18.26 6.85
N SER A 238 7.30 -17.89 7.41
CA SER A 238 6.51 -18.77 8.28
C SER A 238 5.98 -20.02 7.55
N GLN A 239 5.62 -19.87 6.28
CA GLN A 239 5.09 -20.96 5.45
C GLN A 239 6.18 -21.92 4.98
N MET A 240 7.45 -21.50 4.92
CA MET A 240 8.55 -22.46 4.71
C MET A 240 8.70 -23.45 5.88
N ALA A 241 8.20 -23.09 7.08
CA ALA A 241 8.30 -23.92 8.27
C ALA A 241 7.10 -24.87 8.47
N THR A 242 6.01 -24.72 7.70
CA THR A 242 4.73 -25.43 7.91
C THR A 242 4.06 -25.82 6.57
N ALA A 243 3.32 -26.93 6.49
CA ALA A 243 2.57 -27.33 5.28
C ALA A 243 1.11 -27.67 5.66
N PRO A 244 0.05 -27.31 4.90
CA PRO A 244 -0.04 -26.73 3.55
C PRO A 244 -0.63 -25.29 3.46
N LEU A 245 -0.42 -24.62 2.31
CA LEU A 245 -0.93 -23.28 1.98
C LEU A 245 -2.41 -23.30 1.55
N GLY A 246 -3.19 -22.33 2.03
CA GLY A 246 -4.49 -21.96 1.43
C GLY A 246 -4.33 -21.17 0.12
N GLU A 247 -5.44 -20.84 -0.55
CA GLU A 247 -5.46 -20.10 -1.82
C GLU A 247 -4.82 -18.70 -1.69
N ALA A 248 -5.25 -17.90 -0.71
CA ALA A 248 -4.68 -16.57 -0.44
C ALA A 248 -3.20 -16.62 -0.06
N GLY A 249 -2.79 -17.63 0.72
CA GLY A 249 -1.38 -17.86 1.04
C GLY A 249 -0.53 -18.20 -0.18
N SER A 250 -1.09 -18.96 -1.12
CA SER A 250 -0.43 -19.25 -2.41
C SER A 250 -0.30 -18.00 -3.27
N ALA A 251 -1.30 -17.12 -3.26
CA ALA A 251 -1.28 -15.85 -3.98
C ALA A 251 -0.21 -14.90 -3.44
N LEU A 252 -0.08 -14.76 -2.12
CA LEU A 252 0.97 -13.95 -1.47
C LEU A 252 2.38 -14.43 -1.82
N VAL A 253 2.62 -15.74 -1.75
CA VAL A 253 3.90 -16.35 -2.16
C VAL A 253 4.16 -16.11 -3.65
N GLY A 254 3.14 -16.32 -4.50
CA GLY A 254 3.22 -16.09 -5.93
C GLY A 254 3.57 -14.65 -6.28
N TRP A 255 2.91 -13.67 -5.63
CA TRP A 255 3.20 -12.25 -5.79
C TRP A 255 4.63 -11.89 -5.35
N PHE A 256 5.07 -12.41 -4.20
CA PHE A 256 6.41 -12.14 -3.67
C PHE A 256 7.50 -12.61 -4.64
N LEU A 257 7.32 -13.79 -5.21
CA LEU A 257 8.24 -14.36 -6.19
C LEU A 257 8.19 -13.66 -7.54
N ALA A 258 6.99 -13.30 -8.02
CA ALA A 258 6.82 -12.60 -9.30
C ALA A 258 7.46 -11.21 -9.30
N ASN A 259 7.54 -10.55 -8.13
CA ASN A 259 8.07 -9.21 -7.96
C ASN A 259 9.49 -9.18 -7.38
N SER A 260 10.22 -10.31 -7.42
CA SER A 260 11.49 -10.46 -6.70
C SER A 260 12.53 -9.39 -7.02
N ASP A 261 12.66 -9.03 -8.30
CA ASP A 261 13.72 -8.13 -8.75
C ASP A 261 13.45 -6.70 -8.29
N THR A 262 12.17 -6.29 -8.33
CA THR A 262 11.69 -5.01 -7.78
C THR A 262 11.90 -4.97 -6.27
N ILE A 263 11.53 -6.04 -5.55
CA ILE A 263 11.70 -6.14 -4.09
C ILE A 263 13.17 -6.03 -3.70
N LEU A 264 14.07 -6.77 -4.35
CA LEU A 264 15.51 -6.74 -4.07
C LEU A 264 16.12 -5.36 -4.40
N THR A 265 15.68 -4.72 -5.48
CA THR A 265 16.08 -3.34 -5.82
C THR A 265 15.70 -2.35 -4.72
N LEU A 266 14.47 -2.43 -4.21
CA LEU A 266 14.00 -1.58 -3.12
C LEU A 266 14.69 -1.89 -1.79
N ALA A 267 14.95 -3.16 -1.50
CA ALA A 267 15.57 -3.62 -0.27
C ALA A 267 16.94 -2.97 -0.03
N ALA A 268 17.78 -2.87 -1.07
CA ALA A 268 19.07 -2.19 -1.01
C ALA A 268 18.96 -0.73 -0.58
N HIS A 269 17.82 -0.07 -0.85
CA HIS A 269 17.57 1.33 -0.50
C HIS A 269 16.85 1.51 0.84
N TYR A 270 16.25 0.45 1.39
CA TYR A 270 15.67 0.45 2.73
C TYR A 270 16.71 0.21 3.83
N GLY A 271 17.93 -0.19 3.46
CA GLY A 271 19.08 -0.32 4.35
C GLY A 271 19.59 -1.76 4.42
N THR A 272 20.86 -1.91 4.78
CA THR A 272 21.58 -3.19 4.77
C THR A 272 20.93 -4.27 5.65
N GLY A 273 20.34 -3.89 6.78
CA GLY A 273 19.60 -4.83 7.64
C GLY A 273 18.33 -5.37 6.98
N PHE A 274 17.62 -4.52 6.22
CA PHE A 274 16.42 -4.93 5.49
C PHE A 274 16.78 -5.87 4.32
N GLU A 275 17.83 -5.52 3.57
CA GLU A 275 18.36 -6.34 2.48
C GLU A 275 18.83 -7.72 2.97
N ALA A 276 19.58 -7.75 4.08
CA ALA A 276 20.04 -8.99 4.70
C ALA A 276 18.90 -9.88 5.22
N TRP A 277 17.75 -9.28 5.56
CA TRP A 277 16.56 -9.99 5.96
C TRP A 277 15.79 -10.58 4.76
N VAL A 278 15.47 -9.79 3.74
CA VAL A 278 14.58 -10.23 2.66
C VAL A 278 15.26 -11.15 1.64
N THR A 279 16.55 -10.93 1.38
CA THR A 279 17.32 -11.68 0.37
C THR A 279 17.33 -13.20 0.59
N PRO A 280 17.69 -13.72 1.78
CA PRO A 280 17.68 -15.16 2.01
C PRO A 280 16.27 -15.76 1.96
N ILE A 281 15.24 -15.01 2.38
CA ILE A 281 13.83 -15.43 2.27
C ILE A 281 13.45 -15.59 0.79
N MET A 282 13.80 -14.61 -0.04
CA MET A 282 13.51 -14.63 -1.48
C MET A 282 14.20 -15.79 -2.20
N MET A 283 15.49 -16.02 -1.92
CA MET A 283 16.24 -17.14 -2.51
C MET A 283 15.60 -18.49 -2.14
N ARG A 284 15.29 -18.67 -0.86
CA ARG A 284 14.67 -19.90 -0.35
C ARG A 284 13.28 -20.14 -0.96
N ALA A 285 12.48 -19.08 -1.09
CA ALA A 285 11.16 -19.17 -1.70
C ALA A 285 11.23 -19.58 -3.17
N LYS A 286 12.18 -19.01 -3.94
CA LYS A 286 12.38 -19.36 -5.37
C LYS A 286 12.71 -20.84 -5.56
N GLU A 287 13.61 -21.37 -4.73
CA GLU A 287 14.05 -22.77 -4.83
C GLU A 287 12.95 -23.74 -4.40
N ALA A 288 12.24 -23.46 -3.31
CA ALA A 288 11.10 -24.25 -2.87
C ALA A 288 9.98 -24.29 -3.94
N TRP A 289 9.71 -23.14 -4.57
CA TRP A 289 8.71 -23.02 -5.63
C TRP A 289 9.11 -23.75 -6.93
N ALA A 290 10.38 -23.67 -7.31
CA ALA A 290 10.92 -24.42 -8.45
C ALA A 290 10.84 -25.94 -8.23
N GLY A 291 11.19 -26.41 -7.03
CA GLY A 291 11.04 -27.81 -6.64
C GLY A 291 9.58 -28.28 -6.69
N ALA A 292 8.65 -27.47 -6.18
CA ALA A 292 7.21 -27.78 -6.21
C ALA A 292 6.67 -27.86 -7.66
N LYS A 293 7.04 -26.92 -8.54
CA LYS A 293 6.63 -26.94 -9.96
C LYS A 293 7.17 -28.14 -10.72
N ALA A 294 8.44 -28.48 -10.53
CA ALA A 294 9.08 -29.64 -11.17
C ALA A 294 8.37 -30.96 -10.82
N LEU A 295 7.84 -31.06 -9.59
CA LEU A 295 7.14 -32.24 -9.09
C LEU A 295 5.65 -32.28 -9.46
N LEU A 296 5.04 -31.16 -9.84
CA LEU A 296 3.64 -31.06 -10.27
C LEU A 296 3.45 -31.19 -11.79
N GLY A 297 4.54 -31.25 -12.57
CA GLY A 297 4.48 -31.47 -14.02
C GLY A 297 3.89 -30.31 -14.82
N GLN A 298 3.78 -29.12 -14.23
CA GLN A 298 3.33 -27.90 -14.92
C GLN A 298 4.57 -27.09 -15.35
N GLY A 299 4.97 -27.31 -16.60
CA GLY A 299 5.95 -26.49 -17.33
C GLY A 299 5.26 -25.57 -18.32
#